data_AF-A0A9Q0SMC5-F1
#
_entry.id   AF-A0A9Q0SMC5-F1
#
_cell.length_a   1.000
_cell.length_b   1.000
_cell.length_c   1.000
_cell.angle_alpha   90.00
_cell.angle_beta   90.00
_cell.angle_gamma   90.00
#
_symmetry.space_group_name_H-M   'P 1'
#
loop_
_entity.id
_entity.type
_entity.pdbx_description
1 polymer ?
#
loop_
_entity_poly.entity_id
_entity_poly.type
_entity_poly.pdbx_seq_one_letter_code
_entity_poly.pdbx_strand_id
1 'polypeptide(L)'
;MATKSKPASSSSSSNSTSRKTSWPFFTVLLTVLSPVLVATLVCQLDSFEPAHFPIHELTQPPLKALKKNDHMLQGSELVGFKQLIGPEDIAYDSNSGVIYTSCADGWVKRVTINDSVSDTIVENWVNTGGRPLGLALGHDSEVIVADAYK
;
A
#
# COMPACT_ATOMS: atom_id res chain seq x y z
N MET A 1 -8.00 82.82 -52.83
CA MET A 1 -7.23 82.20 -51.72
C MET A 1 -8.15 82.24 -50.49
N ALA A 2 -8.73 81.15 -49.95
CA ALA A 2 -8.28 79.75 -49.81
C ALA A 2 -6.92 79.67 -49.09
N THR A 3 -6.69 78.98 -47.97
CA THR A 3 -7.51 78.03 -47.17
C THR A 3 -7.35 78.37 -45.65
N LYS A 4 -7.82 77.65 -44.60
CA LYS A 4 -8.35 76.28 -44.41
C LYS A 4 -9.15 76.17 -43.08
N SER A 5 -9.98 75.14 -42.91
CA SER A 5 -10.69 74.80 -41.65
C SER A 5 -9.96 73.73 -40.82
N LYS A 6 -10.15 73.71 -39.48
CA LYS A 6 -10.08 72.50 -38.63
C LYS A 6 -10.83 72.74 -37.28
N PRO A 7 -11.19 71.68 -36.53
CA PRO A 7 -12.45 71.66 -35.78
C PRO A 7 -12.28 71.54 -34.25
N ALA A 8 -13.41 71.51 -33.54
CA ALA A 8 -13.45 71.14 -32.13
C ALA A 8 -12.86 69.74 -31.88
N SER A 9 -12.11 69.60 -30.78
CA SER A 9 -11.62 68.32 -30.27
C SER A 9 -12.08 68.15 -28.83
N SER A 10 -13.09 67.31 -28.62
CA SER A 10 -13.36 66.70 -27.34
C SER A 10 -12.25 65.69 -27.02
N SER A 11 -11.58 65.85 -25.88
CA SER A 11 -10.71 64.82 -25.31
C SER A 11 -11.42 64.20 -24.09
N SER A 12 -11.73 62.91 -24.23
CA SER A 12 -12.41 62.10 -23.22
C SER A 12 -11.58 61.96 -21.95
N SER A 13 -12.25 62.01 -20.80
CA SER A 13 -11.70 61.65 -19.50
C SER A 13 -11.41 60.14 -19.46
N SER A 14 -10.15 59.76 -19.68
CA SER A 14 -9.68 58.38 -19.50
C SER A 14 -9.47 58.06 -18.02
N ASN A 15 -10.51 57.55 -17.36
CA ASN A 15 -10.34 56.89 -16.06
C ASN A 15 -9.42 55.68 -16.24
N SER A 16 -8.17 55.79 -15.75
CA SER A 16 -7.22 54.69 -15.75
C SER A 16 -7.55 53.68 -14.65
N THR A 17 -8.53 52.82 -14.91
CA THR A 17 -8.87 51.73 -14.00
C THR A 17 -7.63 50.85 -13.81
N SER A 18 -7.07 50.86 -12.60
CA SER A 18 -5.89 50.08 -12.24
C SER A 18 -6.15 48.59 -12.48
N ARG A 19 -5.63 48.07 -13.59
CA ARG A 19 -5.74 46.67 -13.98
C ARG A 19 -4.77 45.87 -13.13
N LYS A 20 -5.16 45.57 -11.89
CA LYS A 20 -4.39 44.73 -10.96
C LYS A 20 -4.11 43.39 -11.63
N THR A 21 -2.89 43.22 -12.09
CA THR A 21 -2.45 42.04 -12.84
C THR A 21 -2.45 40.84 -11.91
N SER A 22 -3.15 39.76 -12.29
CA SER A 22 -3.15 38.46 -11.60
C SER A 22 -1.82 37.69 -11.70
N TRP A 23 -0.82 38.32 -12.31
CA TRP A 23 0.53 37.82 -12.57
C TRP A 23 1.28 37.25 -11.34
N PRO A 24 1.27 37.86 -10.13
CA PRO A 24 2.06 37.35 -9.01
C PRO A 24 1.48 36.04 -8.45
N PHE A 25 0.15 35.85 -8.48
CA PHE A 25 -0.46 34.61 -7.99
C PHE A 25 -0.17 33.44 -8.92
N PHE A 26 -0.27 33.64 -10.24
CA PHE A 26 0.02 32.58 -11.21
C PHE A 26 1.51 32.18 -11.21
N THR A 27 2.42 33.14 -11.03
CA THR A 27 3.85 32.85 -10.93
C THR A 27 4.19 32.08 -9.65
N VAL A 28 3.66 32.47 -8.49
CA VAL A 28 3.85 31.71 -7.23
C VAL A 28 3.25 30.30 -7.31
N LEU A 29 2.07 30.15 -7.92
CA LEU A 29 1.44 28.83 -8.10
C LEU A 29 2.31 27.92 -8.99
N LEU A 30 2.81 28.44 -10.11
CA LEU A 30 3.68 27.69 -11.01
C LEU A 30 5.03 27.32 -10.39
N THR A 31 5.65 28.20 -9.57
CA THR A 31 6.91 27.87 -8.89
C THR A 31 6.75 26.80 -7.81
N VAL A 32 5.58 26.67 -7.20
CA VAL A 32 5.28 25.59 -6.22
C VAL A 32 4.89 24.28 -6.91
N LEU A 33 4.08 24.34 -7.97
CA LEU A 33 3.64 23.13 -8.69
C LEU A 33 4.71 22.52 -9.59
N SER A 34 5.61 23.33 -10.16
CA SER A 34 6.69 22.86 -11.04
C SER A 34 7.59 21.78 -10.41
N PRO A 35 8.18 21.96 -9.21
CA PRO A 35 9.01 20.92 -8.61
C PRO A 35 8.23 19.65 -8.26
N VAL A 36 6.94 19.75 -7.89
CA VAL A 36 6.08 18.58 -7.64
C VAL A 36 5.81 17.80 -8.94
N LEU A 37 5.51 18.52 -10.03
CA LEU A 37 5.29 17.92 -11.35
C LEU A 37 6.58 17.27 -11.88
N VAL A 38 7.73 17.93 -11.74
CA VAL A 38 9.04 17.39 -12.13
C VAL A 38 9.39 16.15 -11.30
N ALA A 39 9.21 16.18 -9.97
CA ALA A 39 9.43 15.01 -9.12
C ALA A 39 8.50 13.85 -9.50
N THR A 40 7.22 14.12 -9.79
CA THR A 40 6.26 13.10 -10.21
C THR A 40 6.64 12.50 -11.56
N LEU A 41 7.08 13.32 -12.53
CA LEU A 41 7.59 12.84 -13.82
C LEU A 41 8.85 12.00 -13.65
N VAL A 42 9.82 12.44 -12.84
CA VAL A 42 11.05 11.67 -12.56
C VAL A 42 10.74 10.33 -11.89
N CYS A 43 9.89 10.32 -10.86
CA CYS A 43 9.49 9.09 -10.17
C CYS A 43 8.60 8.15 -11.00
N GLN A 44 7.92 8.64 -12.04
CA GLN A 44 7.19 7.79 -13.00
C GLN A 44 8.05 7.36 -14.20
N LEU A 45 9.14 8.08 -14.50
CA LEU A 45 10.12 7.74 -15.54
C LEU A 45 11.21 6.80 -15.05
N ASP A 46 11.38 6.67 -13.73
CA ASP A 46 12.19 5.62 -13.11
C ASP A 46 11.46 4.28 -13.29
N SER A 47 11.65 3.68 -14.46
CA SER A 47 11.10 2.38 -14.82
C SER A 47 11.66 1.35 -13.85
N PHE A 48 10.85 0.97 -12.86
CA PHE A 48 11.21 0.00 -11.82
C PHE A 48 11.69 -1.30 -12.48
N GLU A 49 13.01 -1.46 -12.58
CA GLU A 49 13.65 -2.67 -13.05
C GLU A 49 13.84 -3.57 -11.81
N PRO A 50 12.95 -4.55 -11.55
CA PRO A 50 13.16 -5.46 -10.45
C PRO A 50 14.47 -6.21 -10.71
N ALA A 51 15.29 -6.36 -9.66
CA ALA A 51 16.50 -7.16 -9.75
C ALA A 51 16.17 -8.54 -10.32
N HIS A 52 16.91 -8.97 -11.35
CA HIS A 52 16.66 -10.22 -12.04
C HIS A 52 16.65 -11.37 -11.03
N PHE A 53 15.52 -12.06 -10.89
CA PHE A 53 15.35 -13.09 -9.87
C PHE A 53 16.38 -14.21 -10.10
N PRO A 54 17.29 -14.49 -9.14
CA PRO A 54 18.47 -15.31 -9.38
C PRO A 54 18.14 -16.81 -9.31
N ILE A 55 17.29 -17.28 -10.25
CA ILE A 55 16.88 -18.69 -10.40
C ILE A 55 18.07 -19.67 -10.30
N HIS A 56 19.20 -19.28 -10.89
CA HIS A 56 20.43 -20.08 -10.96
C HIS A 56 21.21 -20.17 -9.64
N GLU A 57 21.07 -19.19 -8.74
CA GLU A 57 21.61 -19.31 -7.37
C GLU A 57 20.65 -20.14 -6.49
N LEU A 58 19.35 -19.97 -6.69
CA LEU A 58 18.30 -20.73 -5.97
C LEU A 58 18.20 -22.21 -6.36
N THR A 59 18.83 -22.62 -7.48
CA THR A 59 18.93 -24.04 -7.88
C THR A 59 20.17 -24.75 -7.33
N GLN A 60 21.06 -24.05 -6.63
CA GLN A 60 22.15 -24.70 -5.92
C GLN A 60 21.59 -25.51 -4.74
N PRO A 61 22.22 -26.65 -4.36
CA PRO A 61 21.83 -27.38 -3.16
C PRO A 61 21.84 -26.43 -1.94
N PRO A 62 20.80 -26.43 -1.09
CA PRO A 62 20.69 -25.45 -0.01
C PRO A 62 21.94 -25.52 0.88
N LEU A 63 22.63 -24.39 1.01
CA LEU A 63 23.84 -24.29 1.80
C LEU A 63 23.55 -24.77 3.22
N LYS A 64 24.26 -25.82 3.65
CA LYS A 64 24.13 -26.36 4.99
C LYS A 64 24.52 -25.28 5.99
N ALA A 65 23.55 -24.76 6.73
CA ALA A 65 23.76 -23.69 7.70
C ALA A 65 24.92 -24.04 8.65
N LEU A 66 25.94 -23.17 8.67
CA LEU A 66 27.19 -23.39 9.43
C LEU A 66 26.92 -23.58 10.94
N LYS A 67 25.85 -22.97 11.44
CA LYS A 67 25.34 -23.11 12.80
C LYS A 67 23.86 -23.48 12.73
N LYS A 68 23.51 -24.65 13.28
CA LYS A 68 22.13 -25.15 13.42
C LYS A 68 21.84 -25.37 14.90
N ASN A 69 20.62 -25.08 15.34
CA ASN A 69 20.10 -25.55 16.62
C ASN A 69 19.13 -26.70 16.36
N ASP A 70 19.56 -27.94 16.65
CA ASP A 70 18.70 -29.12 16.50
C ASP A 70 17.50 -29.12 17.48
N HIS A 71 17.57 -28.32 18.54
CA HIS A 71 16.53 -28.17 19.55
C HIS A 71 15.53 -27.03 19.26
N MET A 72 15.59 -26.39 18.08
CA MET A 72 14.74 -25.23 17.75
C MET A 72 13.23 -25.52 17.80
N LEU A 73 12.83 -26.79 17.60
CA LEU A 73 11.44 -27.25 17.66
C LEU A 73 11.11 -28.01 18.97
N GLN A 74 12.05 -28.08 19.91
CA GLN A 74 11.83 -28.80 21.17
C GLN A 74 10.84 -28.02 22.05
N GLY A 75 9.68 -28.63 22.33
CA GLY A 75 8.58 -27.96 23.03
C GLY A 75 7.58 -27.23 22.10
N SER A 76 7.72 -27.38 20.79
CA SER A 76 6.73 -26.90 19.81
C SER A 76 5.80 -28.03 19.35
N GLU A 77 4.53 -27.71 19.10
CA GLU A 77 3.53 -28.68 18.63
C GLU A 77 2.90 -28.24 17.30
N LEU A 78 2.40 -29.21 16.52
CA LEU A 78 1.85 -28.99 15.17
C LEU A 78 0.35 -28.63 15.21
N VAL A 79 0.07 -27.33 15.31
CA VAL A 79 -1.30 -26.78 15.29
C VAL A 79 -1.86 -26.79 13.86
N GLY A 80 -3.14 -27.15 13.70
CA GLY A 80 -3.87 -27.04 12.42
C GLY A 80 -3.35 -27.93 11.28
N PHE A 81 -2.60 -28.99 11.61
CA PHE A 81 -1.93 -29.84 10.62
C PHE A 81 -2.89 -30.37 9.54
N LYS A 82 -2.49 -30.20 8.26
CA LYS A 82 -3.26 -30.52 7.04
C LYS A 82 -4.60 -29.77 6.84
N GLN A 83 -4.97 -28.85 7.72
CA GLN A 83 -6.20 -28.06 7.62
C GLN A 83 -5.94 -26.61 7.16
N LEU A 84 -4.69 -26.15 7.25
CA LEU A 84 -4.23 -24.84 6.77
C LEU A 84 -3.51 -25.01 5.42
N ILE A 85 -4.17 -24.62 4.33
CA ILE A 85 -3.63 -24.76 2.96
C ILE A 85 -2.87 -23.49 2.60
N GLY A 86 -1.53 -23.57 2.61
CA GLY A 86 -0.67 -22.42 2.35
C GLY A 86 -0.97 -21.25 3.28
N PRO A 87 -0.75 -21.39 4.61
CA PRO A 87 -0.90 -20.28 5.53
C PRO A 87 0.15 -19.21 5.22
N GLU A 88 -0.28 -17.95 5.10
CA GLU A 88 0.59 -16.81 4.75
C GLU A 88 0.97 -15.99 5.99
N ASP A 89 -0.04 -15.56 6.77
CA ASP A 89 0.14 -14.75 7.98
C ASP A 89 -0.72 -15.26 9.15
N ILE A 90 -0.38 -14.84 10.37
CA ILE A 90 -1.08 -15.19 11.61
C ILE A 90 -1.27 -13.99 12.55
N ALA A 91 -2.43 -13.92 13.20
CA ALA A 91 -2.72 -12.94 14.24
C ALA A 91 -3.36 -13.64 15.45
N TYR A 92 -2.78 -13.50 16.64
CA TYR A 92 -3.28 -14.13 17.87
C TYR A 92 -4.02 -13.12 18.75
N ASP A 93 -5.30 -13.37 18.99
CA ASP A 93 -6.11 -12.60 19.94
C ASP A 93 -6.04 -13.24 21.33
N SER A 94 -5.32 -12.61 22.24
CA SER A 94 -5.19 -13.05 23.64
C SER A 94 -6.49 -13.01 24.43
N ASN A 95 -7.49 -12.23 23.99
CA ASN A 95 -8.74 -12.05 24.73
C ASN A 95 -9.74 -13.18 24.43
N SER A 96 -9.78 -13.66 23.19
CA SER A 96 -10.60 -14.81 22.78
C SER A 96 -9.84 -16.14 22.77
N GLY A 97 -8.51 -16.12 22.79
CA GLY A 97 -7.65 -17.31 22.64
C GLY A 97 -7.57 -17.83 21.20
N VAL A 98 -8.07 -17.08 20.22
CA VAL A 98 -8.14 -17.50 18.81
C VAL A 98 -6.89 -17.04 18.05
N ILE A 99 -6.31 -17.96 17.27
CA ILE A 99 -5.35 -17.62 16.22
C ILE A 99 -6.13 -17.48 14.90
N TYR A 100 -6.05 -16.31 14.28
CA TYR A 100 -6.47 -16.08 12.90
C TYR A 100 -5.31 -16.41 11.97
N THR A 101 -5.58 -17.05 10.84
CA THR A 101 -4.59 -17.31 9.80
C THR A 101 -5.18 -17.16 8.41
N SER A 102 -4.45 -16.52 7.51
CA SER A 102 -4.85 -16.37 6.11
C SER A 102 -4.26 -17.52 5.30
N CYS A 103 -5.06 -18.11 4.40
CA CYS A 103 -4.67 -19.27 3.61
C CYS A 103 -4.76 -19.00 2.11
N ALA A 104 -3.95 -19.70 1.33
CA ALA A 104 -3.90 -19.62 -0.13
C ALA A 104 -5.18 -20.07 -0.84
N ASP A 105 -6.14 -20.66 -0.11
CA ASP A 105 -7.49 -21.01 -0.56
C ASP A 105 -8.51 -19.86 -0.42
N GLY A 106 -8.05 -18.64 -0.13
CA GLY A 106 -8.86 -17.43 0.01
C GLY A 106 -9.59 -17.31 1.35
N TRP A 107 -9.39 -18.25 2.27
CA TRP A 107 -10.00 -18.19 3.60
C TRP A 107 -9.08 -17.53 4.62
N VAL A 108 -9.64 -16.63 5.41
CA VAL A 108 -9.19 -16.39 6.78
C VAL A 108 -9.86 -17.44 7.66
N LYS A 109 -9.04 -18.24 8.34
CA LYS A 109 -9.47 -19.33 9.23
C LYS A 109 -9.25 -18.93 10.69
N ARG A 110 -10.12 -19.40 11.57
CA ARG A 110 -9.92 -19.35 13.03
C ARG A 110 -9.37 -20.69 13.50
N VAL A 111 -8.43 -20.63 14.42
CA VAL A 111 -7.75 -21.78 15.00
C VAL A 111 -7.83 -21.63 16.51
N THR A 112 -8.61 -22.49 17.16
CA THR A 112 -8.79 -22.51 18.62
C THR A 112 -8.06 -23.71 19.17
N ILE A 113 -7.16 -23.48 20.14
CA ILE A 113 -6.43 -24.53 20.84
C ILE A 113 -7.15 -24.76 22.18
N ASN A 114 -7.60 -26.00 22.42
CA ASN A 114 -8.25 -26.41 23.68
C ASN A 114 -7.19 -26.95 24.66
N ASP A 115 -7.55 -27.87 25.56
CA ASP A 115 -6.64 -28.47 26.55
C ASP A 115 -5.42 -29.21 25.92
N SER A 116 -5.48 -29.53 24.63
CA SER A 116 -4.41 -30.17 23.85
C SER A 116 -4.41 -29.68 22.40
N VAL A 117 -3.24 -29.63 21.75
CA VAL A 117 -3.13 -29.34 20.32
C VAL A 117 -3.73 -30.45 19.44
N SER A 118 -3.88 -31.68 19.96
CA SER A 118 -4.69 -32.72 19.30
C SER A 118 -6.15 -32.29 19.08
N ASP A 119 -6.63 -31.39 19.93
CA ASP A 119 -8.02 -30.97 20.01
C ASP A 119 -8.20 -29.56 19.40
N THR A 120 -7.26 -29.17 18.54
CA THR A 120 -7.31 -27.92 17.76
C THR A 120 -8.53 -27.91 16.84
N ILE A 121 -9.38 -26.91 16.97
CA ILE A 121 -10.52 -26.67 16.07
C ILE A 121 -10.07 -25.64 15.02
N VAL A 122 -10.20 -26.00 13.73
CA VAL A 122 -9.93 -25.10 12.60
C VAL A 122 -11.24 -24.80 11.88
N GLU A 123 -11.61 -23.52 11.81
CA GLU A 123 -12.86 -23.06 11.21
C GLU A 123 -12.58 -22.15 10.01
N ASN A 124 -13.28 -22.39 8.89
CA ASN A 124 -13.35 -21.44 7.79
C ASN A 124 -14.25 -20.27 8.20
N TRP A 125 -13.67 -19.10 8.52
CA TRP A 125 -14.42 -17.98 9.10
C TRP A 125 -14.92 -16.98 8.06
N VAL A 126 -14.02 -16.43 7.24
CA VAL A 126 -14.35 -15.49 6.16
C VAL A 126 -13.56 -15.85 4.91
N ASN A 127 -14.20 -15.89 3.75
CA ASN A 127 -13.51 -16.01 2.46
C ASN A 127 -13.45 -14.62 1.79
N THR A 128 -12.29 -14.22 1.32
CA THR A 128 -12.07 -12.92 0.65
C THR A 128 -12.34 -12.98 -0.86
N GLY A 129 -12.41 -14.18 -1.44
CA GLY A 129 -12.41 -14.44 -2.87
C GLY A 129 -11.03 -14.34 -3.55
N GLY A 130 -10.00 -13.94 -2.81
CA GLY A 130 -8.65 -13.67 -3.31
C GLY A 130 -7.58 -14.57 -2.70
N ARG A 131 -6.41 -13.98 -2.39
CA ARG A 131 -5.31 -14.61 -1.66
C ARG A 131 -4.87 -13.65 -0.54
N PRO A 132 -5.42 -13.78 0.68
CA PRO A 132 -5.08 -12.92 1.80
C PRO A 132 -3.65 -13.16 2.27
N LEU A 133 -2.78 -12.14 2.16
CA LEU A 133 -1.34 -12.22 2.44
C LEU A 133 -0.94 -11.63 3.80
N GLY A 134 -1.81 -10.88 4.45
CA GLY A 134 -1.51 -10.24 5.74
C GLY A 134 -2.74 -10.11 6.63
N LEU A 135 -2.51 -10.23 7.94
CA LEU A 135 -3.51 -10.10 9.00
C LEU A 135 -3.00 -9.20 10.13
N ALA A 136 -3.87 -8.37 10.67
CA ALA A 136 -3.60 -7.64 11.90
C ALA A 136 -4.86 -7.56 12.78
N LEU A 137 -4.69 -7.51 14.10
CA LEU A 137 -5.78 -7.16 15.00
C LEU A 137 -5.93 -5.65 15.06
N GLY A 138 -7.16 -5.17 14.85
CA GLY A 138 -7.54 -3.79 15.11
C GLY A 138 -7.73 -3.52 16.61
N HIS A 139 -7.98 -2.25 16.96
CA HIS A 139 -8.16 -1.85 18.35
C HIS A 139 -9.46 -2.37 18.97
N ASP A 140 -10.51 -2.54 18.18
CA ASP A 140 -11.86 -2.92 18.62
C ASP A 140 -12.19 -4.39 18.30
N SER A 141 -11.22 -5.30 18.49
CA SER A 141 -11.32 -6.74 18.15
C SER A 141 -11.63 -7.04 16.68
N GLU A 142 -11.31 -6.10 15.79
CA GLU A 142 -11.37 -6.30 14.34
C GLU A 142 -10.22 -7.19 13.85
N VAL A 143 -10.44 -7.89 12.72
CA VAL A 143 -9.36 -8.55 11.98
C VAL A 143 -9.21 -7.83 10.64
N ILE A 144 -8.14 -7.07 10.50
CA ILE A 144 -7.78 -6.33 9.29
C ILE A 144 -7.07 -7.29 8.35
N VAL A 145 -7.56 -7.40 7.11
CA VAL A 145 -7.07 -8.36 6.11
C VAL A 145 -6.51 -7.62 4.90
N ALA A 146 -5.28 -7.95 4.51
CA ALA A 146 -4.66 -7.47 3.27
C ALA A 146 -4.71 -8.57 2.21
N ASP A 147 -5.54 -8.38 1.17
CA ASP A 147 -5.64 -9.32 0.04
C ASP A 147 -4.89 -8.81 -1.20
N ALA A 148 -4.21 -9.72 -1.90
CA ALA A 148 -3.50 -9.44 -3.14
C ALA A 148 -4.40 -9.37 -4.39
N TYR A 149 -5.62 -9.92 -4.32
CA TYR A 149 -6.54 -10.00 -5.46
C TYR A 149 -7.92 -9.45 -5.10
N LYS A 150 -8.62 -8.90 -6.10
CA LYS A 150 -10.00 -8.41 -6.00
C LYS A 150 -10.67 -8.35 -7.37
#